data_AF-A0AB39V3U2-F1
#
_entry.id   AF-A0AB39V3U2-F1
#
_cell.length_a   1.000
_cell.length_b   1.000
_cell.length_c   1.000
_cell.angle_alpha   90.00
_cell.angle_beta   90.00
_cell.angle_gamma   90.00
#
_symmetry.space_group_name_H-M   'P 1'
#
loop_
_entity.id
_entity.type
_entity.pdbx_description
1 polymer ?
#
loop_
_entity_poly.entity_id
_entity_poly.type
_entity_poly.pdbx_seq_one_letter_code
_entity_poly.pdbx_strand_id
1 'polypeptide(L)'
;MAKNNQDLMVPGNAIERSHKNIFEIANFMLSELHFPYVIFLEGSNFLTENISIERPDGRIVVLNYDSGALNRLDRLSSANYGMPFNTNLCVNKFIKHKDRTIMLQAASIYTTGNGSRWKPEEIFDIMLEISETSLQMLGRDIFKQITKK
;
A
#
# COMPACT_ATOMS: atom_id res chain seq x y z
N MET A 1 12.99 -33.04 7.52
CA MET A 1 13.87 -31.95 8.01
C MET A 1 14.25 -31.08 6.82
N ALA A 2 13.98 -29.78 6.88
CA ALA A 2 14.48 -28.85 5.85
C ALA A 2 16.01 -28.83 5.93
N LYS A 3 16.69 -28.99 4.78
CA LYS A 3 18.15 -28.83 4.71
C LYS A 3 18.45 -27.33 4.73
N ASN A 4 19.27 -26.87 5.67
CA ASN A 4 19.63 -25.45 5.85
C ASN A 4 20.59 -24.91 4.78
N ASN A 5 20.41 -25.32 3.53
CA ASN A 5 21.25 -24.95 2.38
C ASN A 5 20.55 -23.92 1.48
N GLN A 6 19.47 -23.29 1.97
CA GLN A 6 18.71 -22.30 1.22
C GLN A 6 19.26 -20.91 1.50
N ASP A 7 19.47 -20.13 0.44
CA ASP A 7 19.85 -18.72 0.54
C ASP A 7 18.65 -17.81 0.81
N LEU A 8 17.46 -18.24 0.40
CA LEU A 8 16.21 -17.48 0.53
C LEU A 8 15.16 -18.32 1.23
N MET A 9 14.41 -17.69 2.13
CA MET A 9 13.23 -18.28 2.75
C MET A 9 12.02 -18.08 1.82
N VAL A 10 11.20 -19.12 1.68
CA VAL A 10 9.92 -19.00 0.99
C VAL A 10 8.99 -18.04 1.79
N PRO A 11 8.45 -16.99 1.15
CA PRO A 11 7.60 -16.02 1.83
C PRO A 11 6.29 -16.66 2.27
N GLY A 12 5.90 -16.38 3.52
CA GLY A 12 4.57 -16.71 4.04
C GLY A 12 3.47 -15.79 3.49
N ASN A 13 2.22 -16.06 3.91
CA ASN A 13 1.02 -15.35 3.43
C ASN A 13 0.38 -14.46 4.51
N ALA A 14 1.07 -14.17 5.61
CA ALA A 14 0.52 -13.42 6.74
C ALA A 14 0.08 -11.98 6.37
N ILE A 15 0.61 -11.43 5.27
CA ILE A 15 0.27 -10.11 4.74
C ILE A 15 -1.19 -10.01 4.26
N GLU A 16 -1.82 -11.13 3.92
CA GLU A 16 -3.23 -11.17 3.49
C GLU A 16 -4.20 -10.72 4.59
N ARG A 17 -3.79 -10.78 5.86
CA ARG A 17 -4.59 -10.30 7.00
C ARG A 17 -4.88 -8.79 6.93
N SER A 18 -4.07 -8.02 6.19
CA SER A 18 -4.27 -6.59 5.99
C SER A 18 -5.62 -6.28 5.34
N HIS A 19 -6.13 -7.18 4.48
CA HIS A 19 -7.44 -7.01 3.82
C HIS A 19 -8.58 -6.85 4.81
N LYS A 20 -8.56 -7.55 5.93
CA LYS A 20 -9.64 -7.48 6.92
C LYS A 20 -9.84 -6.05 7.40
N ASN A 21 -8.79 -5.36 7.86
CA ASN A 21 -8.91 -4.00 8.37
C ASN A 21 -9.28 -3.00 7.26
N ILE A 22 -8.81 -3.22 6.02
CA ILE A 22 -9.23 -2.41 4.86
C ILE A 22 -10.74 -2.50 4.67
N PHE A 23 -11.30 -3.71 4.68
CA PHE A 23 -12.75 -3.91 4.52
C PHE A 23 -13.57 -3.33 5.67
N GLU A 24 -13.09 -3.45 6.92
CA GLU A 24 -13.77 -2.85 8.07
C GLU A 24 -13.88 -1.33 7.95
N ILE A 25 -12.78 -0.65 7.60
CA ILE A 25 -12.79 0.81 7.42
C ILE A 25 -13.55 1.22 6.15
N ALA A 26 -13.49 0.43 5.08
CA ALA A 26 -14.26 0.67 3.87
C ALA A 26 -15.77 0.66 4.15
N ASN A 27 -16.23 -0.30 4.95
CA ASN A 27 -17.61 -0.38 5.42
C ASN A 27 -17.98 0.81 6.32
N PHE A 28 -17.08 1.20 7.23
CA PHE A 28 -17.30 2.35 8.11
C PHE A 28 -17.43 3.66 7.30
N MET A 29 -16.64 3.83 6.25
CA MET A 29 -16.61 5.03 5.40
C MET A 29 -17.41 4.87 4.10
N LEU A 30 -18.40 3.96 4.06
CA LEU A 30 -19.13 3.66 2.81
C LEU A 30 -19.92 4.85 2.26
N SER A 31 -20.32 5.79 3.13
CA SER A 31 -20.99 7.04 2.73
C SER A 31 -20.02 8.13 2.28
N GLU A 32 -18.72 7.94 2.47
CA GLU A 32 -17.70 8.94 2.18
C GLU A 32 -17.24 8.89 0.72
N LEU A 33 -16.90 10.05 0.17
CA LEU A 33 -16.33 10.18 -1.18
C LEU A 33 -14.80 10.04 -1.20
N HIS A 34 -14.20 9.71 -0.06
CA HIS A 34 -12.78 9.53 0.11
C HIS A 34 -12.51 8.29 0.97
N PHE A 35 -11.34 7.68 0.80
CA PHE A 35 -10.89 6.51 1.53
C PHE A 35 -9.39 6.68 1.90
N PRO A 36 -9.10 7.39 3.00
CA PRO A 36 -7.74 7.74 3.42
C PRO A 36 -7.05 6.57 4.16
N TYR A 37 -7.11 5.36 3.61
CA TYR A 37 -6.46 4.18 4.17
C TYR A 37 -5.08 4.00 3.54
N VAL A 38 -4.04 3.95 4.38
CA VAL A 38 -2.63 3.85 3.93
C VAL A 38 -2.01 2.56 4.46
N ILE A 39 -1.25 1.87 3.60
CA ILE A 39 -0.44 0.70 3.98
C ILE A 39 1.02 0.98 3.60
N PHE A 40 1.91 0.90 4.59
CA PHE A 40 3.35 0.94 4.37
C PHE A 40 3.92 -0.47 4.40
N LEU A 41 4.64 -0.84 3.35
CA LEU A 41 5.29 -2.14 3.19
C LEU A 41 6.81 -1.94 3.18
N GLU A 42 7.52 -2.80 3.91
CA GLU A 42 8.97 -2.85 3.92
C GLU A 42 9.47 -4.30 3.95
N GLY A 43 10.71 -4.51 3.52
CA GLY A 43 11.38 -5.80 3.50
C GLY A 43 11.42 -6.48 2.13
N SER A 44 12.15 -7.60 2.07
CA SER A 44 12.51 -8.28 0.82
C SER A 44 11.33 -8.92 0.09
N ASN A 45 10.17 -9.09 0.72
CA ASN A 45 8.98 -9.62 0.08
C ASN A 45 8.19 -8.59 -0.74
N PHE A 46 8.59 -7.31 -0.70
CA PHE A 46 7.89 -6.22 -1.36
C PHE A 46 8.80 -5.40 -2.27
N LEU A 47 9.79 -6.07 -2.90
CA LEU A 47 10.70 -5.39 -3.80
C LEU A 47 9.99 -4.93 -5.08
N THR A 48 10.39 -3.77 -5.58
CA THR A 48 10.00 -3.23 -6.89
C THR A 48 11.21 -3.02 -7.81
N GLU A 49 12.42 -3.26 -7.31
CA GLU A 49 13.66 -3.20 -8.06
C GLU A 49 14.59 -4.36 -7.66
N ASN A 50 15.48 -4.75 -8.57
CA ASN A 50 16.47 -5.78 -8.30
C ASN A 50 17.55 -5.23 -7.37
N ILE A 51 17.87 -5.97 -6.30
CA ILE A 51 18.91 -5.57 -5.34
C ILE A 51 19.98 -6.66 -5.23
N SER A 52 21.20 -6.24 -4.90
CA SER A 52 22.33 -7.15 -4.65
C SER A 52 22.75 -7.04 -3.20
N ILE A 53 22.88 -8.19 -2.53
CA ILE A 53 23.28 -8.28 -1.12
C ILE A 53 24.57 -9.08 -1.04
N GLU A 54 25.60 -8.49 -0.45
CA GLU A 54 26.87 -9.16 -0.14
C GLU A 54 26.76 -9.88 1.20
N ARG A 55 27.08 -11.18 1.20
CA ARG A 55 27.14 -12.00 2.41
C ARG A 55 28.51 -11.83 3.10
N PRO A 56 28.64 -12.19 4.40
CA PRO A 56 29.92 -12.11 5.11
C PRO A 56 31.07 -12.93 4.50
N ASP A 57 30.77 -13.89 3.62
CA ASP A 57 31.74 -14.68 2.85
C ASP A 57 32.19 -14.00 1.54
N GLY A 58 31.72 -12.78 1.26
CA GLY A 58 31.99 -12.02 0.04
C GLY A 58 31.14 -12.42 -1.17
N ARG A 59 30.23 -13.39 -1.01
CA ARG A 59 29.36 -13.83 -2.10
C ARG A 59 28.21 -12.85 -2.31
N ILE A 60 28.02 -12.42 -3.54
CA ILE A 60 26.91 -11.54 -3.93
C ILE A 60 25.68 -12.38 -4.27
N VAL A 61 24.56 -12.09 -3.61
CA VAL A 61 23.25 -12.68 -3.88
C VAL A 61 22.36 -11.62 -4.52
N VAL A 62 21.94 -11.87 -5.75
CA VAL A 62 21.00 -10.99 -6.48
C VAL A 62 19.58 -11.41 -6.16
N LEU A 63 18.78 -10.47 -5.67
CA LEU A 63 17.35 -10.64 -5.42
C LEU A 63 16.57 -10.02 -6.58
N ASN A 64 15.91 -10.88 -7.36
CA ASN A 64 15.06 -10.43 -8.46
C ASN A 64 13.66 -10.11 -7.93
N TYR A 65 13.19 -8.89 -8.17
CA TYR A 65 11.89 -8.43 -7.64
C TYR A 65 10.71 -9.16 -8.29
N ASP A 66 10.85 -9.61 -9.54
CA ASP A 66 9.82 -10.32 -10.30
C ASP A 66 9.69 -11.80 -9.91
N SER A 67 10.54 -12.29 -9.01
CA SER A 67 10.49 -13.67 -8.55
C SER A 67 9.29 -13.89 -7.62
N GLY A 68 8.33 -14.71 -8.07
CA GLY A 68 7.23 -15.21 -7.21
C GLY A 68 7.70 -16.06 -6.02
N ALA A 69 8.97 -16.47 -6.00
CA ALA A 69 9.58 -17.10 -4.83
C ALA A 69 9.92 -16.10 -3.72
N LEU A 70 9.83 -14.78 -3.99
CA LEU A 70 10.19 -13.71 -3.06
C LEU A 70 9.06 -12.68 -2.91
N ASN A 71 8.50 -12.21 -4.02
CA ASN A 71 7.56 -11.10 -4.03
C ASN A 71 6.14 -11.52 -3.60
N ARG A 72 5.50 -10.66 -2.80
CA ARG A 72 4.13 -10.80 -2.30
C ARG A 72 3.29 -9.53 -2.49
N LEU A 73 3.76 -8.55 -3.27
CA LEU A 73 3.00 -7.34 -3.60
C LEU A 73 1.64 -7.68 -4.22
N ASP A 74 1.58 -8.69 -5.09
CA ASP A 74 0.33 -9.12 -5.73
C ASP A 74 -0.72 -9.64 -4.73
N ARG A 75 -0.33 -10.00 -3.50
CA ARG A 75 -1.29 -10.38 -2.45
C ARG A 75 -2.10 -9.18 -1.94
N LEU A 76 -1.68 -7.95 -2.25
CA LEU A 76 -2.34 -6.71 -1.83
C LEU A 76 -2.90 -5.88 -3.00
N SER A 77 -2.59 -6.22 -4.25
CA SER A 77 -3.08 -5.46 -5.42
C SER A 77 -4.61 -5.45 -5.55
N SER A 78 -5.31 -6.42 -4.97
CA SER A 78 -6.78 -6.40 -4.92
C SER A 78 -7.34 -5.30 -4.01
N ALA A 79 -6.58 -4.81 -3.03
CA ALA A 79 -7.03 -3.75 -2.11
C ALA A 79 -7.06 -2.35 -2.76
N ASN A 80 -6.38 -2.18 -3.89
CA ASN A 80 -6.40 -0.94 -4.67
C ASN A 80 -6.85 -1.15 -6.12
N TYR A 81 -7.44 -2.32 -6.43
CA TYR A 81 -7.92 -2.71 -7.76
C TYR A 81 -6.84 -2.71 -8.86
N GLY A 82 -5.57 -2.93 -8.50
CA GLY A 82 -4.44 -2.90 -9.42
C GLY A 82 -4.07 -1.48 -9.88
N MET A 83 -4.52 -0.44 -9.15
CA MET A 83 -4.01 0.92 -9.35
C MET A 83 -2.52 1.00 -8.95
N PRO A 84 -1.78 2.02 -9.42
CA PRO A 84 -0.35 2.15 -9.12
C PRO A 84 -0.05 2.16 -7.63
N PHE A 85 1.01 1.46 -7.24
CA PHE A 85 1.62 1.60 -5.91
C PHE A 85 2.28 2.97 -5.76
N ASN A 86 2.63 3.34 -4.52
CA ASN A 86 3.29 4.61 -4.20
C ASN A 86 2.52 5.84 -4.70
N THR A 87 1.19 5.76 -4.70
CA THR A 87 0.30 6.81 -5.18
C THR A 87 -0.79 7.07 -4.16
N ASN A 88 -1.14 8.34 -3.98
CA ASN A 88 -2.27 8.74 -3.15
C ASN A 88 -3.59 8.44 -3.89
N LEU A 89 -4.33 7.46 -3.37
CA LEU A 89 -5.62 7.00 -3.89
C LEU A 89 -6.79 7.40 -2.99
N CYS A 90 -6.61 8.45 -2.18
CA CYS A 90 -7.60 8.90 -1.20
C CYS A 90 -8.96 9.28 -1.83
N VAL A 91 -8.98 9.84 -3.03
CA VAL A 91 -10.25 10.21 -3.70
C VAL A 91 -10.89 8.98 -4.33
N ASN A 92 -12.12 8.65 -3.92
CA ASN A 92 -12.82 7.47 -4.44
C ASN A 92 -13.08 7.58 -5.94
N LYS A 93 -12.86 6.47 -6.67
CA LYS A 93 -13.07 6.43 -8.12
C LYS A 93 -14.46 5.91 -8.44
N PHE A 94 -15.17 6.59 -9.33
CA PHE A 94 -16.45 6.11 -9.85
C PHE A 94 -16.24 5.44 -11.20
N ILE A 95 -16.67 4.19 -11.32
CA ILE A 95 -16.67 3.45 -12.58
C ILE A 95 -18.10 3.21 -13.03
N LYS A 96 -18.31 3.23 -14.35
CA LYS A 96 -19.61 2.93 -14.96
C LYS A 96 -19.55 1.58 -15.64
N HIS A 97 -20.50 0.72 -15.33
CA HIS A 97 -20.71 -0.54 -16.05
C HIS A 97 -22.19 -0.65 -16.43
N LYS A 98 -22.47 -0.53 -17.73
CA LYS A 98 -23.84 -0.44 -18.27
C LYS A 98 -24.59 0.74 -17.60
N ASP A 99 -25.70 0.46 -16.91
CA ASP A 99 -26.53 1.44 -16.22
C ASP A 99 -26.18 1.59 -14.73
N ARG A 100 -25.10 0.95 -14.26
CA ARG A 100 -24.65 1.01 -12.87
C ARG A 100 -23.42 1.89 -12.74
N THR A 101 -23.46 2.79 -11.76
CA THR A 101 -22.28 3.53 -11.29
C THR A 101 -21.84 2.92 -9.96
N ILE A 102 -20.58 2.54 -9.86
CA ILE A 102 -20.00 1.88 -8.69
C ILE A 102 -18.87 2.77 -8.17
N MET A 103 -18.89 3.04 -6.87
CA MET A 103 -17.80 3.71 -6.16
C MET A 103 -16.74 2.69 -5.75
N LEU A 104 -15.48 2.98 -6.02
CA LEU A 104 -14.33 2.17 -5.63
C LEU A 104 -13.57 2.88 -4.51
N GLN A 105 -13.37 2.18 -3.40
CA GLN A 105 -12.55 2.61 -2.27
C GLN A 105 -11.19 1.90 -2.38
N ALA A 106 -10.18 2.60 -2.88
CA ALA A 106 -8.85 2.03 -3.14
C ALA A 106 -7.88 2.39 -2.01
N ALA A 107 -7.28 1.40 -1.37
CA ALA A 107 -6.25 1.66 -0.36
C ALA A 107 -4.99 2.24 -1.03
N SER A 108 -4.37 3.25 -0.41
CA SER A 108 -3.09 3.79 -0.86
C SER A 108 -1.96 2.90 -0.31
N ILE A 109 -1.29 2.16 -1.20
CA ILE A 109 -0.27 1.16 -0.81
C ILE A 109 1.10 1.69 -1.22
N TYR A 110 1.97 1.85 -0.23
CA TYR A 110 3.33 2.33 -0.39
C TYR A 110 4.35 1.25 -0.03
N THR A 111 5.44 1.20 -0.78
CA THR A 111 6.59 0.33 -0.52
C THR A 111 7.90 1.08 -0.76
N THR A 112 8.92 0.79 0.05
CA THR A 112 10.28 1.32 -0.17
C THR A 112 10.93 0.78 -1.44
N GLY A 113 10.44 -0.35 -1.97
CA GLY A 113 10.87 -0.92 -3.25
C GLY A 113 12.24 -1.61 -3.24
N ASN A 114 13.19 -1.10 -2.46
CA ASN A 114 14.53 -1.65 -2.28
C ASN A 114 14.65 -2.55 -1.03
N GLY A 115 13.54 -2.74 -0.30
CA GLY A 115 13.49 -3.55 0.92
C GLY A 115 14.11 -2.88 2.16
N SER A 116 14.56 -1.63 2.04
CA SER A 116 15.02 -0.83 3.19
C SER A 116 13.86 -0.46 4.11
N ARG A 117 14.21 -0.02 5.32
CA ARG A 117 13.25 0.50 6.29
C ARG A 117 12.78 1.88 5.85
N TRP A 118 11.52 2.18 6.15
CA TRP A 118 10.97 3.52 5.95
C TRP A 118 11.68 4.55 6.82
N LYS A 119 11.92 5.74 6.25
CA LYS A 119 12.29 6.90 7.04
C LYS A 119 11.04 7.51 7.69
N PRO A 120 11.08 7.89 8.98
CA PRO A 120 9.92 8.49 9.65
C PRO A 120 9.39 9.74 8.93
N GLU A 121 10.27 10.54 8.33
CA GLU A 121 9.93 11.74 7.59
C GLU A 121 9.11 11.42 6.33
N GLU A 122 9.51 10.38 5.58
CA GLU A 122 8.79 9.94 4.37
C GLU A 122 7.39 9.42 4.71
N ILE A 123 7.25 8.66 5.81
CA ILE A 123 5.94 8.21 6.31
C ILE A 123 5.08 9.42 6.67
N PHE A 124 5.65 10.38 7.40
CA PHE A 124 4.95 11.59 7.82
C PHE A 124 4.42 12.39 6.63
N ASP A 125 5.26 12.64 5.63
CA ASP A 125 4.90 13.41 4.44
C ASP A 125 3.75 12.75 3.68
N ILE A 126 3.81 11.42 3.48
CA ILE A 126 2.75 10.65 2.82
C ILE A 126 1.44 10.70 3.61
N MET A 127 1.51 10.51 4.94
CA MET A 127 0.32 10.58 5.79
C MET A 127 -0.30 11.97 5.78
N LEU A 128 0.52 13.02 5.78
CA LEU A 128 0.08 14.41 5.72
C LEU A 128 -0.62 14.69 4.38
N GLU A 129 -0.02 14.32 3.25
CA GLU A 129 -0.60 14.50 1.92
C GLU A 129 -1.99 13.84 1.80
N ILE A 130 -2.12 12.61 2.31
CA ILE A 130 -3.39 11.87 2.28
C ILE A 130 -4.43 12.53 3.20
N SER A 131 -4.00 13.03 4.36
CA SER A 131 -4.87 13.74 5.29
C SER A 131 -5.35 15.07 4.70
N GLU A 132 -4.48 15.82 4.02
CA GLU A 132 -4.82 17.05 3.32
C GLU A 132 -5.84 16.78 2.20
N THR A 133 -5.64 15.69 1.43
CA THR A 133 -6.57 15.25 0.39
C THR A 133 -7.95 14.91 0.99
N SER A 134 -7.98 14.22 2.13
CA SER A 134 -9.23 13.94 2.87
C SER A 134 -9.93 15.23 3.30
N LEU A 135 -9.20 16.21 3.86
CA LEU A 135 -9.76 17.50 4.26
C LEU A 135 -10.32 18.29 3.07
N GLN A 136 -9.67 18.24 1.90
CA GLN A 136 -10.18 18.86 0.68
C GLN A 136 -11.53 18.24 0.27
N MET A 137 -11.67 16.91 0.38
CA MET A 137 -12.92 16.21 0.08
C MET A 137 -14.04 16.56 1.07
N LEU A 138 -13.69 16.78 2.35
CA LEU A 138 -14.60 17.23 3.40
C LEU A 138 -14.86 18.75 3.38
N GLY A 139 -14.24 19.50 2.46
CA GLY A 139 -14.24 20.96 2.42
C GLY A 139 -15.63 21.59 2.50
N ARG A 140 -16.64 20.96 1.90
CA ARG A 140 -18.03 21.42 1.95
C ARG A 140 -18.61 21.43 3.36
N ASP A 141 -18.26 20.45 4.17
CA ASP A 141 -18.83 20.26 5.50
C ASP A 141 -18.12 21.10 6.56
N ILE A 142 -16.83 21.36 6.37
CA ILE A 142 -16.00 22.16 7.28
C ILE A 142 -16.01 23.66 6.95
N PHE A 143 -16.51 24.07 5.77
CA PHE A 143 -16.50 25.47 5.30
C PHE A 143 -17.01 26.46 6.33
N LYS A 144 -18.17 26.19 6.94
CA LYS A 144 -18.79 27.09 7.94
C LYS A 144 -17.89 27.33 9.15
N GLN A 145 -17.15 26.32 9.59
CA GLN A 145 -16.25 26.40 10.75
C GLN A 145 -14.98 27.19 10.42
N ILE A 146 -14.49 27.06 9.18
CA ILE A 146 -13.32 27.79 8.69
C ILE A 146 -13.65 29.29 8.52
N THR A 147 -14.81 29.62 7.95
CA THR A 147 -15.16 31.01 7.61
C THR A 147 -15.73 31.82 8.78
N LYS A 148 -16.26 31.17 9.82
CA LYS A 148 -16.88 31.84 10.97
C LYS A 148 -15.94 31.96 12.18
N LYS A 149 -14.64 31.88 11.96
CA LYS A 149 -13.64 32.17 12.99
C LYS A 149 -13.68 33.65 13.40
#